data_AF-A0A921MU94-F1
#
_entry.id   AF-A0A921MU94-F1
#
_cell.length_a   1.000
_cell.length_b   1.000
_cell.length_c   1.000
_cell.angle_alpha   90.00
_cell.angle_beta   90.00
_cell.angle_gamma   90.00
#
_symmetry.space_group_name_H-M   'P 1'
#
loop_
_entity.id
_entity.type
_entity.pdbx_description
1 polymer ?
#
loop_
_entity_poly.entity_id
_entity_poly.type
_entity_poly.pdbx_seq_one_letter_code
_entity_poly.pdbx_strand_id
1 'polypeptide(L)'
;ARPLAEQLHAMLVERGLVCTRLRIVARTEGGEEMERTWRHDGALTVADVVDRIRWQCDGWITRARLGGPATGAITRIGLHPLQLAPAGENAPALWGSAGEAAQRASRALARAQGLAGEEAVQVPALVGGRLLADEVALVPWRSEKPERREGPWPGTLPRPVPATVFRERPSVRLEDAAGEPVVVTARGLLSSAPARLQVLAPGASALQRAGLRAGSGYPVLAHGAPTVLDERWWTPGGTRAARLQLVVRAASAEETAVLALSRTGDWTLEGLYD
;
A
#
# COMPACT_ATOMS: atom_id res chain seq x y z
N ALA A 1 -16.54 -21.13 18.47
CA ALA A 1 -16.16 -20.76 17.09
C ALA A 1 -16.44 -21.88 16.08
N ARG A 2 -15.83 -23.07 16.23
CA ARG A 2 -15.96 -24.18 15.25
C ARG A 2 -17.40 -24.61 14.91
N PRO A 3 -18.31 -24.88 15.88
CA PRO A 3 -19.67 -25.31 15.54
C PRO A 3 -20.44 -24.29 14.69
N LEU A 4 -20.25 -22.99 14.96
CA LEU A 4 -20.87 -21.90 14.20
C LEU A 4 -20.36 -21.85 12.75
N ALA A 5 -19.05 -22.09 12.56
CA ALA A 5 -18.43 -22.15 11.24
C ALA A 5 -18.92 -23.38 10.44
N GLU A 6 -19.05 -24.54 11.09
CA GLU A 6 -19.59 -25.76 10.49
C GLU A 6 -21.06 -25.58 10.09
N GLN A 7 -21.87 -24.96 10.95
CA GLN A 7 -23.27 -24.64 10.65
C GLN A 7 -23.40 -23.73 9.43
N LEU A 8 -22.60 -22.66 9.34
CA LEU A 8 -22.59 -21.79 8.17
C LEU A 8 -22.18 -22.58 6.91
N HIS A 9 -21.13 -23.39 7.01
CA HIS A 9 -20.64 -24.18 5.86
C HIS A 9 -21.70 -25.16 5.37
N ALA A 10 -22.38 -25.89 6.27
CA ALA A 10 -23.47 -26.79 5.91
C ALA A 10 -24.61 -26.05 5.19
N MET A 11 -25.05 -24.89 5.71
CA MET A 11 -26.09 -24.08 5.08
C MET A 11 -25.74 -23.61 3.66
N LEU A 12 -24.46 -23.29 3.43
CA LEU A 12 -23.95 -22.88 2.12
C LEU A 12 -23.92 -24.06 1.15
N VAL A 13 -23.41 -25.22 1.60
CA VAL A 13 -23.35 -26.46 0.80
C VAL A 13 -24.74 -26.93 0.38
N GLU A 14 -25.70 -26.96 1.30
CA GLU A 14 -27.10 -27.32 1.02
C GLU A 14 -27.73 -26.46 -0.09
N ARG A 15 -27.25 -25.21 -0.24
CA ARG A 15 -27.75 -24.25 -1.24
C ARG A 15 -26.89 -24.21 -2.50
N GLY A 16 -25.83 -25.01 -2.58
CA GLY A 16 -24.87 -24.98 -3.69
C GLY A 16 -24.11 -23.65 -3.78
N LEU A 17 -23.89 -22.98 -2.65
CA LEU A 17 -23.26 -21.66 -2.57
C LEU A 17 -21.88 -21.72 -1.93
N VAL A 18 -21.06 -20.73 -2.26
CA VAL A 18 -19.80 -20.41 -1.59
C VAL A 18 -19.84 -18.96 -1.12
N CYS A 19 -19.13 -18.66 -0.05
CA CYS A 19 -19.00 -17.30 0.48
C CYS A 19 -17.57 -16.80 0.25
N THR A 20 -17.42 -15.65 -0.39
CA THR A 20 -16.12 -14.99 -0.66
C THR A 20 -15.90 -13.73 0.17
N ARG A 21 -16.96 -13.22 0.83
CA ARG A 21 -16.91 -12.07 1.74
C ARG A 21 -17.78 -12.35 2.97
N LEU A 22 -17.15 -12.42 4.14
CA LEU A 22 -17.79 -12.74 5.41
C LEU A 22 -17.60 -11.60 6.40
N ARG A 23 -18.69 -11.07 6.93
CA ARG A 23 -18.65 -10.17 8.07
C ARG A 23 -18.85 -10.95 9.36
N ILE A 24 -17.93 -10.76 10.30
CA ILE A 24 -18.00 -11.34 11.63
C ILE A 24 -18.34 -10.19 12.57
N VAL A 25 -19.39 -10.36 13.36
CA VAL A 25 -19.82 -9.40 14.37
C VAL A 25 -19.71 -10.08 15.72
N ALA A 26 -19.23 -9.38 16.74
CA ALA A 26 -19.39 -9.80 18.11
C ALA A 26 -20.02 -8.69 18.94
N ARG A 27 -20.83 -9.10 19.90
CA ARG A 27 -21.49 -8.22 20.86
C ARG A 27 -20.94 -8.51 22.25
N THR A 28 -20.63 -7.45 22.99
CA THR A 28 -20.17 -7.53 24.37
C THR A 28 -21.34 -7.49 25.36
N GLU A 29 -21.08 -7.75 26.64
CA GLU A 29 -22.06 -7.56 27.72
C GLU A 29 -22.51 -6.10 27.88
N GLY A 30 -21.61 -5.13 27.59
CA GLY A 30 -21.91 -3.70 27.59
C GLY A 30 -22.80 -3.26 26.43
N GLY A 31 -23.12 -4.17 25.51
CA GLY A 31 -23.93 -3.89 24.33
C GLY A 31 -23.16 -3.25 23.17
N GLU A 32 -21.83 -3.11 23.30
CA GLU A 32 -20.98 -2.70 22.18
C GLU A 32 -20.95 -3.78 21.11
N GLU A 33 -20.92 -3.35 19.85
CA GLU A 33 -20.75 -4.25 18.71
C GLU A 33 -19.43 -3.96 18.02
N MET A 34 -18.70 -5.04 17.77
CA MET A 34 -17.42 -5.02 17.09
C MET A 34 -17.56 -5.87 15.84
N GLU A 35 -17.23 -5.30 14.69
CA GLU A 35 -17.33 -6.02 13.42
C GLU A 35 -16.07 -5.86 12.57
N ARG A 36 -15.78 -6.89 11.77
CA ARG A 36 -14.79 -6.83 10.69
C ARG A 36 -15.30 -7.66 9.52
N THR A 37 -14.99 -7.21 8.32
CA THR A 37 -15.29 -7.92 7.08
C THR A 37 -14.02 -8.52 6.50
N TRP A 38 -14.12 -9.78 6.10
CA TRP A 38 -13.03 -10.61 5.60
C TRP A 38 -13.32 -11.04 4.17
N ARG A 39 -12.28 -11.07 3.33
CA ARG A 39 -12.35 -11.59 1.96
C ARG A 39 -11.54 -12.88 1.84
N HIS A 40 -12.01 -13.78 0.99
CA HIS A 40 -11.30 -15.00 0.65
C HIS A 40 -11.24 -15.18 -0.86
N ASP A 41 -10.06 -15.53 -1.36
CA ASP A 41 -9.87 -15.93 -2.76
C ASP A 41 -10.44 -17.34 -2.94
N GLY A 42 -11.73 -17.44 -3.25
CA GLY A 42 -12.47 -18.69 -3.41
C GLY A 42 -13.40 -19.02 -2.23
N ALA A 43 -13.76 -20.29 -2.10
CA ALA A 43 -14.70 -20.75 -1.08
C ALA A 43 -14.09 -20.72 0.34
N LEU A 44 -14.72 -19.99 1.26
CA LEU A 44 -14.36 -20.02 2.68
C LEU A 44 -14.49 -21.44 3.26
N THR A 45 -13.39 -21.94 3.83
CA THR A 45 -13.41 -23.21 4.58
C THR A 45 -13.83 -22.99 6.04
N VAL A 46 -14.23 -24.06 6.72
CA VAL A 46 -14.50 -24.01 8.18
C VAL A 46 -13.28 -23.54 8.95
N ALA A 47 -12.08 -24.00 8.57
CA ALA A 47 -10.83 -23.60 9.21
C ALA A 47 -10.58 -22.09 9.04
N ASP A 48 -10.79 -21.55 7.85
CA ASP A 48 -10.67 -20.10 7.60
C ASP A 48 -11.57 -19.29 8.52
N VAL A 49 -12.84 -19.68 8.66
CA VAL A 49 -13.82 -18.98 9.50
C VAL A 49 -13.40 -19.04 10.97
N VAL A 50 -12.97 -20.21 11.46
CA VAL A 50 -12.49 -20.37 12.84
C VAL A 50 -11.29 -19.47 13.12
N ASP A 51 -10.32 -19.44 12.21
CA ASP A 51 -9.14 -18.59 12.35
C ASP A 51 -9.51 -17.10 12.34
N ARG A 52 -10.44 -16.67 11.48
CA ARG A 52 -10.92 -15.27 11.46
C ARG A 52 -11.59 -14.86 12.76
N ILE A 53 -12.46 -15.72 13.31
CA ILE A 53 -13.10 -15.46 14.61
C ILE A 53 -12.02 -15.30 15.68
N ARG A 54 -11.04 -16.21 15.73
CA ARG A 54 -9.97 -16.16 16.71
C ARG A 54 -9.16 -14.86 16.60
N TRP A 55 -8.66 -14.53 15.41
CA TRP A 55 -7.87 -13.31 15.20
C TRP A 55 -8.64 -12.05 15.52
N GLN A 56 -9.92 -11.99 15.19
CA GLN A 56 -10.76 -10.86 15.49
C GLN A 56 -10.91 -10.65 17.01
N CYS A 57 -11.15 -11.74 17.75
CA CYS A 57 -11.15 -11.70 19.22
C CYS A 57 -9.78 -11.27 19.80
N ASP A 58 -8.67 -11.82 19.29
CA ASP A 58 -7.32 -11.46 19.73
C ASP A 58 -7.02 -9.96 19.50
N GLY A 59 -7.43 -9.43 18.35
CA GLY A 59 -7.27 -8.01 17.99
C GLY A 59 -8.07 -7.08 18.91
N TRP A 60 -9.27 -7.49 19.29
CA TRP A 60 -10.11 -6.74 20.23
C TRP A 60 -9.56 -6.73 21.64
N ILE A 61 -9.13 -7.88 22.16
CA ILE A 61 -8.50 -8.00 23.47
C ILE A 61 -7.21 -7.17 23.52
N THR A 62 -6.40 -7.22 22.46
CA THR A 62 -5.16 -6.44 22.37
C THR A 62 -5.42 -4.93 22.35
N ARG A 63 -6.44 -4.47 21.61
CA ARG A 63 -6.83 -3.06 21.56
C ARG A 63 -7.24 -2.53 22.94
N ALA A 64 -8.01 -3.30 23.70
CA ALA A 64 -8.41 -2.93 25.06
C ALA A 64 -7.19 -2.79 25.99
N ARG A 65 -6.19 -3.68 25.86
CA ARG A 65 -4.94 -3.61 26.65
C ARG A 65 -4.06 -2.40 26.33
N LEU A 66 -4.11 -1.90 25.09
CA LEU A 66 -3.32 -0.76 24.61
C LEU A 66 -3.99 0.61 24.86
N GLY A 67 -4.93 0.69 25.82
CA GLY A 67 -5.61 1.93 26.18
C GLY A 67 -6.81 2.29 25.29
N GLY A 68 -7.26 1.36 24.44
CA GLY A 68 -8.57 1.46 23.80
C GLY A 68 -9.72 1.27 24.80
N PRO A 69 -10.98 1.48 24.38
CA PRO A 69 -12.14 1.23 25.23
C PRO A 69 -12.11 -0.19 25.79
N ALA A 70 -12.34 -0.33 27.10
CA ALA A 70 -12.45 -1.64 27.73
C ALA A 70 -13.64 -2.37 27.10
N THR A 71 -13.37 -3.48 26.42
CA THR A 71 -14.43 -4.33 25.84
C THR A 71 -14.83 -5.37 26.87
N GLY A 72 -16.09 -5.37 27.28
CA GLY A 72 -16.65 -6.39 28.17
C GLY A 72 -16.65 -7.79 27.54
N ALA A 73 -17.09 -8.79 28.30
CA ALA A 73 -17.11 -10.18 27.82
C ALA A 73 -17.96 -10.32 26.54
N ILE A 74 -17.48 -11.09 25.56
CA ILE A 74 -18.23 -11.39 24.33
C ILE A 74 -19.41 -12.30 24.68
N THR A 75 -20.63 -11.83 24.43
CA THR A 75 -21.88 -12.56 24.69
C THR A 75 -22.46 -13.21 23.44
N ARG A 76 -22.14 -12.69 22.24
CA ARG A 76 -22.64 -13.23 20.97
C ARG A 76 -21.62 -13.05 19.86
N ILE A 77 -21.54 -14.05 18.96
CA ILE A 77 -20.81 -13.97 17.69
C ILE A 77 -21.81 -14.25 16.56
N GLY A 78 -21.84 -13.38 15.55
CA GLY A 78 -22.64 -13.50 14.34
C GLY A 78 -21.75 -13.66 13.10
N LEU A 79 -22.14 -14.56 12.21
CA LEU A 79 -21.54 -14.74 10.89
C LEU A 79 -22.52 -14.26 9.83
N HIS A 80 -22.12 -13.26 9.04
CA HIS A 80 -22.96 -12.63 8.03
C HIS A 80 -22.28 -12.78 6.65
N PRO A 81 -22.70 -13.78 5.83
CA PRO A 81 -22.24 -13.90 4.46
C PRO A 81 -22.69 -12.67 3.66
N LEU A 82 -21.73 -11.90 3.15
CA LEU A 82 -22.01 -10.66 2.40
C LEU A 82 -21.93 -10.86 0.89
N GLN A 83 -21.07 -11.78 0.42
CA GLN A 83 -20.92 -12.09 -0.99
C GLN A 83 -20.99 -13.60 -1.19
N LEU A 84 -22.05 -14.03 -1.87
CA LEU A 84 -22.35 -15.42 -2.18
C LEU A 84 -22.22 -15.64 -3.69
N ALA A 85 -21.71 -16.79 -4.09
CA ALA A 85 -21.66 -17.21 -5.48
C ALA A 85 -22.03 -18.71 -5.59
N PRO A 86 -22.56 -19.19 -6.72
CA PRO A 86 -22.68 -20.62 -6.99
C PRO A 86 -21.33 -21.33 -6.83
N ALA A 87 -21.34 -22.53 -6.24
CA ALA A 87 -20.11 -23.28 -5.96
C ALA A 87 -19.29 -23.61 -7.23
N GLY A 88 -19.94 -23.65 -8.40
CA GLY A 88 -19.29 -23.91 -9.69
C GLY A 88 -18.58 -22.71 -10.32
N GLU A 89 -18.90 -21.46 -9.93
CA GLU A 89 -18.34 -20.26 -10.58
C GLU A 89 -16.85 -20.01 -10.23
N ASN A 90 -16.39 -20.55 -9.10
CA ASN A 90 -14.99 -20.45 -8.66
C ASN A 90 -14.24 -21.79 -8.76
N ALA A 91 -14.75 -22.73 -9.58
CA ALA A 91 -14.03 -23.98 -9.81
C ALA A 91 -12.68 -23.66 -10.46
N PRO A 92 -11.56 -24.16 -9.90
CA PRO A 92 -10.25 -23.97 -10.51
C PRO A 92 -10.26 -24.52 -11.93
N ALA A 93 -9.63 -23.80 -12.87
CA ALA A 93 -9.50 -24.27 -14.25
C ALA A 93 -8.86 -25.67 -14.26
N LEU A 94 -9.52 -26.63 -14.91
CA LEU A 94 -9.03 -28.00 -15.08
C LEU A 94 -7.73 -28.06 -15.88
N TRP A 95 -7.45 -27.02 -16.68
CA TRP A 95 -6.27 -26.92 -17.54
C TRP A 95 -5.64 -25.52 -17.41
N GLY A 96 -4.34 -25.48 -17.13
CA GLY A 96 -3.57 -24.24 -17.05
C GLY A 96 -2.81 -24.06 -15.72
N SER A 97 -1.50 -23.88 -15.81
CA SER A 97 -0.56 -23.66 -14.70
C SER A 97 -0.83 -22.39 -13.86
N ALA A 98 -1.65 -21.47 -14.36
CA ALA A 98 -2.02 -20.24 -13.67
C ALA A 98 -2.78 -20.50 -12.35
N GLY A 99 -3.63 -21.55 -12.31
CA GLY A 99 -4.38 -21.93 -11.12
C GLY A 99 -3.49 -22.51 -10.01
N GLU A 100 -2.58 -23.42 -10.36
CA GLU A 100 -1.71 -24.07 -9.38
C GLU A 100 -0.71 -23.09 -8.75
N ALA A 101 -0.10 -22.20 -9.55
CA ALA A 101 0.84 -21.21 -9.04
C ALA A 101 0.15 -20.26 -8.05
N ALA A 102 -1.04 -19.77 -8.39
CA ALA A 102 -1.85 -18.94 -7.51
C ALA A 102 -2.26 -19.69 -6.23
N GLN A 103 -2.64 -20.96 -6.34
CA GLN A 103 -2.99 -21.78 -5.17
C GLN A 103 -1.77 -22.08 -4.29
N ARG A 104 -0.60 -22.34 -4.87
CA ARG A 104 0.65 -22.48 -4.12
C ARG A 104 1.01 -21.20 -3.38
N ALA A 105 0.89 -20.04 -4.04
CA ALA A 105 1.10 -18.73 -3.42
C ALA A 105 0.10 -18.48 -2.27
N SER A 106 -1.19 -18.75 -2.50
CA SER A 106 -2.24 -18.61 -1.48
C SER A 106 -1.97 -19.50 -0.26
N ARG A 107 -1.58 -20.78 -0.47
CA ARG A 107 -1.19 -21.66 0.65
C ARG A 107 0.05 -21.15 1.39
N ALA A 108 1.03 -20.60 0.68
CA ALA A 108 2.24 -20.04 1.30
C ALA A 108 1.92 -18.81 2.16
N LEU A 109 1.11 -17.88 1.64
CA LEU A 109 0.66 -16.70 2.38
C LEU A 109 -0.20 -17.08 3.59
N ALA A 110 -1.05 -18.10 3.47
CA ALA A 110 -1.88 -18.58 4.58
C ALA A 110 -1.01 -19.15 5.72
N ARG A 111 0.02 -19.94 5.38
CA ARG A 111 1.01 -20.42 6.37
C ARG A 111 1.78 -19.27 7.01
N ALA A 112 2.20 -18.28 6.22
CA ALA A 112 2.89 -17.10 6.74
C ALA A 112 2.01 -16.31 7.72
N GLN A 113 0.71 -16.12 7.43
CA GLN A 113 -0.24 -15.49 8.35
C GLN A 113 -0.45 -16.31 9.63
N GLY A 114 -0.51 -17.64 9.51
CA GLY A 114 -0.62 -18.53 10.67
C GLY A 114 0.57 -18.42 11.63
N LEU A 115 1.78 -18.19 11.10
CA LEU A 115 3.02 -18.08 11.88
C LEU A 115 3.29 -16.66 12.41
N ALA A 116 3.13 -15.64 11.56
CA ALA A 116 3.55 -14.26 11.86
C ALA A 116 2.39 -13.34 12.29
N GLY A 117 1.15 -13.83 12.20
CA GLY A 117 -0.05 -13.02 12.43
C GLY A 117 -0.58 -12.36 11.15
N GLU A 118 -1.81 -11.89 11.21
CA GLU A 118 -2.54 -11.33 10.07
C GLU A 118 -1.85 -10.08 9.49
N GLU A 119 -1.47 -9.15 10.37
CA GLU A 119 -0.89 -7.85 10.03
C GLU A 119 0.52 -7.96 9.43
N ALA A 120 1.18 -9.11 9.59
CA ALA A 120 2.52 -9.36 9.06
C ALA A 120 2.53 -9.71 7.57
N VAL A 121 1.40 -10.15 7.01
CA VAL A 121 1.28 -10.50 5.58
C VAL A 121 0.38 -9.49 4.89
N GLN A 122 1.02 -8.50 4.28
CA GLN A 122 0.35 -7.38 3.63
C GLN A 122 0.45 -7.46 2.11
N VAL A 123 -0.59 -6.95 1.44
CA VAL A 123 -0.65 -6.80 -0.02
C VAL A 123 -0.96 -5.34 -0.37
N PRO A 124 -0.50 -4.86 -1.53
CA PRO A 124 -0.84 -3.53 -1.99
C PRO A 124 -2.32 -3.44 -2.40
N ALA A 125 -3.00 -2.38 -1.98
CA ALA A 125 -4.32 -1.98 -2.43
C ALA A 125 -4.27 -0.54 -2.96
N LEU A 126 -4.85 -0.32 -4.14
CA LEU A 126 -4.96 1.02 -4.71
C LEU A 126 -6.03 1.82 -3.96
N VAL A 127 -5.59 2.85 -3.26
CA VAL A 127 -6.47 3.71 -2.44
C VAL A 127 -6.66 5.09 -3.04
N GLY A 128 -5.86 5.43 -4.06
CA GLY A 128 -5.83 6.75 -4.65
C GLY A 128 -5.11 7.76 -3.76
N GLY A 129 -4.50 8.74 -4.40
CA GLY A 129 -3.65 9.70 -3.71
C GLY A 129 -3.06 10.69 -4.70
N ARG A 130 -2.45 11.74 -4.16
CA ARG A 130 -1.78 12.77 -4.96
C ARG A 130 -0.30 12.45 -5.15
N LEU A 131 0.35 12.00 -4.07
CA LEU A 131 1.69 11.43 -4.15
C LEU A 131 1.63 9.97 -4.59
N LEU A 132 2.66 9.50 -5.29
CA LEU A 132 2.71 8.10 -5.75
C LEU A 132 2.70 7.13 -4.57
N ALA A 133 3.34 7.52 -3.45
CA ALA A 133 3.34 6.73 -2.22
C ALA A 133 1.95 6.65 -1.57
N ASP A 134 1.10 7.65 -1.80
CA ASP A 134 -0.25 7.71 -1.24
C ASP A 134 -1.24 6.86 -2.05
N GLU A 135 -0.95 6.58 -3.33
CA GLU A 135 -1.85 5.81 -4.20
C GLU A 135 -2.03 4.35 -3.75
N VAL A 136 -1.11 3.83 -2.93
CA VAL A 136 -1.09 2.42 -2.48
C VAL A 136 -1.04 2.33 -0.95
N ALA A 137 -2.05 1.70 -0.35
CA ALA A 137 -1.99 1.24 1.04
C ALA A 137 -1.53 -0.22 1.10
N LEU A 138 -0.73 -0.56 2.11
CA LEU A 138 -0.51 -1.97 2.47
C LEU A 138 -1.64 -2.38 3.41
N VAL A 139 -2.34 -3.44 3.04
CA VAL A 139 -3.45 -4.00 3.84
C VAL A 139 -3.21 -5.48 4.05
N PRO A 140 -3.69 -6.06 5.16
CA PRO A 140 -3.61 -7.51 5.33
C PRO A 140 -4.21 -8.25 4.13
N TRP A 141 -3.52 -9.30 3.66
CA TRP A 141 -3.84 -9.98 2.40
C TRP A 141 -5.34 -10.35 2.22
N ARG A 142 -6.01 -10.73 3.31
CA ARG A 142 -7.39 -11.23 3.32
C ARG A 142 -8.38 -10.28 4.01
N SER A 143 -7.98 -9.04 4.26
CA SER A 143 -8.90 -8.02 4.74
C SER A 143 -9.72 -7.44 3.59
N GLU A 144 -10.82 -6.79 3.93
CA GLU A 144 -11.47 -5.88 2.97
C GLU A 144 -10.45 -4.82 2.51
N LYS A 145 -10.40 -4.57 1.20
CA LYS A 145 -9.60 -3.48 0.65
C LYS A 145 -10.36 -2.17 0.84
N PRO A 146 -9.71 -1.10 1.32
CA PRO A 146 -10.33 0.21 1.39
C PRO A 146 -10.82 0.65 0.00
N GLU A 147 -11.93 1.38 -0.02
CA GLU A 147 -12.43 1.98 -1.26
C GLU A 147 -11.40 2.98 -1.79
N ARG A 148 -11.22 2.95 -3.11
CA ARG A 148 -10.36 3.92 -3.78
C ARG A 148 -11.02 5.28 -3.67
N ARG A 149 -10.32 6.24 -3.08
CA ARG A 149 -10.74 7.62 -3.09
C ARG A 149 -10.67 8.13 -4.52
N GLU A 150 -11.80 8.63 -5.00
CA GLU A 150 -11.85 9.41 -6.22
C GLU A 150 -11.55 10.88 -5.85
N GLY A 151 -10.75 11.53 -6.66
CA GLY A 151 -10.50 12.96 -6.52
C GLY A 151 -10.09 13.54 -7.86
N PRO A 152 -10.20 14.87 -8.03
CA PRO A 152 -9.17 15.52 -8.82
C PRO A 152 -7.87 15.40 -8.01
N TRP A 153 -6.85 14.81 -8.62
CA TRP A 153 -5.48 14.81 -8.10
C TRP A 153 -4.64 15.81 -8.92
N PRO A 154 -4.81 17.14 -8.76
CA PRO A 154 -3.99 18.12 -9.48
C PRO A 154 -2.50 17.81 -9.31
N GLY A 155 -1.77 17.87 -10.43
CA GLY A 155 -0.37 17.46 -10.52
C GLY A 155 -0.16 15.94 -10.53
N THR A 156 -1.20 15.16 -10.87
CA THR A 156 -1.04 13.73 -11.24
C THR A 156 0.04 13.61 -12.29
N LEU A 157 0.93 12.66 -12.09
CA LEU A 157 2.00 12.39 -13.05
C LEU A 157 1.40 11.70 -14.29
N PRO A 158 1.63 12.19 -15.52
CA PRO A 158 1.27 11.44 -16.71
C PRO A 158 2.06 10.12 -16.74
N ARG A 159 1.49 9.10 -17.39
CA ARG A 159 2.24 7.86 -17.63
C ARG A 159 3.41 8.14 -18.59
N PRO A 160 4.56 7.44 -18.43
CA PRO A 160 4.81 6.37 -17.47
C PRO A 160 5.04 6.88 -16.05
N VAL A 161 4.52 6.16 -15.06
CA VAL A 161 4.89 6.35 -13.65
C VAL A 161 6.15 5.52 -13.35
N PRO A 162 6.98 5.93 -12.37
CA PRO A 162 8.12 5.14 -11.93
C PRO A 162 7.73 3.70 -11.53
N ALA A 163 8.55 2.71 -11.88
CA ALA A 163 8.34 1.32 -11.49
C ALA A 163 8.61 1.07 -10.01
N THR A 164 9.52 1.86 -9.41
CA THR A 164 9.77 1.84 -7.97
C THR A 164 9.32 3.15 -7.34
N VAL A 165 8.47 3.07 -6.32
CA VAL A 165 8.02 4.22 -5.51
C VAL A 165 8.61 4.11 -4.10
N PHE A 166 9.24 5.18 -3.63
CA PHE A 166 9.85 5.21 -2.30
C PHE A 166 8.86 5.70 -1.25
N ARG A 167 8.50 4.82 -0.30
CA ARG A 167 7.71 5.20 0.89
C ARG A 167 8.55 6.05 1.85
N GLU A 168 9.75 5.58 2.14
CA GLU A 168 10.80 6.33 2.80
C GLU A 168 11.65 7.00 1.73
N ARG A 169 11.34 8.26 1.44
CA ARG A 169 11.92 9.00 0.32
C ARG A 169 13.37 9.40 0.62
N PRO A 170 14.35 8.93 -0.17
CA PRO A 170 15.76 9.30 0.00
C PRO A 170 15.97 10.81 -0.15
N SER A 171 16.72 11.41 0.77
CA SER A 171 17.05 12.85 0.70
C SER A 171 18.15 13.10 -0.34
N VAL A 172 17.93 14.11 -1.17
CA VAL A 172 18.84 14.50 -2.25
C VAL A 172 19.01 16.02 -2.31
N ARG A 173 20.06 16.47 -3.00
CA ARG A 173 20.24 17.88 -3.36
C ARG A 173 20.48 17.99 -4.85
N LEU A 174 19.86 18.97 -5.48
CA LEU A 174 20.21 19.37 -6.84
C LEU A 174 21.16 20.56 -6.77
N GLU A 175 22.21 20.51 -7.56
CA GLU A 175 23.23 21.57 -7.67
C GLU A 175 23.35 21.98 -9.14
N ASP A 176 23.59 23.25 -9.39
CA ASP A 176 23.89 23.77 -10.72
C ASP A 176 25.37 23.62 -11.07
N ALA A 177 25.79 24.17 -12.22
CA ALA A 177 27.15 24.08 -12.71
C ALA A 177 28.18 24.78 -11.80
N ALA A 178 27.75 25.73 -10.95
CA ALA A 178 28.61 26.40 -9.97
C ALA A 178 28.64 25.66 -8.62
N GLY A 179 27.84 24.61 -8.44
CA GLY A 179 27.68 23.90 -7.18
C GLY A 179 26.65 24.52 -6.24
N GLU A 180 25.89 25.51 -6.72
CA GLU A 180 24.86 26.17 -5.90
C GLU A 180 23.57 25.35 -5.87
N PRO A 181 22.82 25.34 -4.74
CA PRO A 181 21.57 24.58 -4.64
C PRO A 181 20.51 25.05 -5.64
N VAL A 182 19.95 24.10 -6.38
CA VAL A 182 18.79 24.32 -7.25
C VAL A 182 17.50 24.08 -6.46
N VAL A 183 16.62 25.06 -6.44
CA VAL A 183 15.31 24.99 -5.75
C VAL A 183 14.17 25.30 -6.71
N VAL A 184 12.94 24.96 -6.31
CA VAL A 184 11.73 25.44 -7.00
C VAL A 184 11.29 26.76 -6.37
N THR A 185 11.26 27.81 -7.19
CA THR A 185 10.82 29.15 -6.80
C THR A 185 9.32 29.19 -6.49
N ALA A 186 8.87 30.27 -5.83
CA ALA A 186 7.45 30.48 -5.53
C ALA A 186 6.54 30.55 -6.78
N ARG A 187 7.12 30.73 -7.98
CA ARG A 187 6.43 30.73 -9.28
C ARG A 187 6.41 29.35 -9.95
N GLY A 188 6.92 28.30 -9.31
CA GLY A 188 6.98 26.95 -9.87
C GLY A 188 8.10 26.73 -10.89
N LEU A 189 9.09 27.64 -10.96
CA LEU A 189 10.24 27.53 -11.85
C LEU A 189 11.49 27.06 -11.08
N LEU A 190 12.43 26.39 -11.75
CA LEU A 190 13.75 26.12 -11.19
C LEU A 190 14.55 27.42 -11.03
N SER A 191 15.32 27.56 -9.95
CA SER A 191 16.21 28.71 -9.71
C SER A 191 17.35 28.79 -10.73
N SER A 192 17.87 27.63 -11.15
CA SER A 192 18.91 27.46 -12.18
C SER A 192 18.80 26.06 -12.79
N ALA A 193 19.56 25.79 -13.87
CA ALA A 193 19.56 24.48 -14.51
C ALA A 193 20.33 23.46 -13.65
N PRO A 194 19.73 22.32 -13.27
CA PRO A 194 20.40 21.30 -12.47
C PRO A 194 21.48 20.60 -13.29
N ALA A 195 22.70 20.59 -12.75
CA ALA A 195 23.86 19.92 -13.34
C ALA A 195 24.27 18.67 -12.57
N ARG A 196 23.94 18.57 -11.27
CA ARG A 196 24.32 17.45 -10.41
C ARG A 196 23.23 17.09 -9.40
N LEU A 197 23.04 15.79 -9.18
CA LEU A 197 22.20 15.21 -8.14
C LEU A 197 23.08 14.59 -7.06
N GLN A 198 23.06 15.13 -5.85
CA GLN A 198 23.72 14.58 -4.66
C GLN A 198 22.75 13.68 -3.89
N VAL A 199 23.17 12.46 -3.59
CA VAL A 199 22.42 11.56 -2.70
C VAL A 199 22.93 11.75 -1.29
N LEU A 200 22.12 12.34 -0.40
CA LEU A 200 22.59 12.78 0.92
C LEU A 200 22.56 11.66 1.96
N ALA A 201 21.52 10.82 1.92
CA ALA A 201 21.31 9.76 2.88
C ALA A 201 21.24 8.39 2.19
N PRO A 202 21.63 7.31 2.88
CA PRO A 202 21.29 5.96 2.46
C PRO A 202 19.77 5.88 2.33
N GLY A 203 19.31 5.61 1.12
CA GLY A 203 17.89 5.50 0.86
C GLY A 203 17.64 4.40 -0.13
N ALA A 204 16.95 3.35 0.31
CA ALA A 204 16.48 2.21 -0.46
C ALA A 204 17.53 1.39 -1.25
N SER A 205 17.49 0.07 -1.07
CA SER A 205 18.32 -0.87 -1.83
C SER A 205 18.15 -0.75 -3.35
N ALA A 206 17.00 -0.24 -3.82
CA ALA A 206 16.76 0.00 -5.23
C ALA A 206 17.66 1.10 -5.82
N LEU A 207 17.95 2.19 -5.08
CA LEU A 207 18.90 3.22 -5.55
C LEU A 207 20.31 2.65 -5.68
N GLN A 208 20.73 1.83 -4.71
CA GLN A 208 22.05 1.19 -4.75
C GLN A 208 22.18 0.26 -5.96
N ARG A 209 21.13 -0.52 -6.28
CA ARG A 209 21.09 -1.35 -7.48
C ARG A 209 21.16 -0.52 -8.76
N ALA A 210 20.52 0.64 -8.78
CA ALA A 210 20.60 1.61 -9.88
C ALA A 210 21.90 2.43 -9.90
N GLY A 211 22.91 2.07 -9.09
CA GLY A 211 24.21 2.73 -9.07
C GLY A 211 24.23 4.10 -8.38
N LEU A 212 23.16 4.48 -7.68
CA LEU A 212 23.02 5.73 -6.93
C LEU A 212 23.28 5.48 -5.44
N ARG A 213 24.47 5.88 -4.99
CA ARG A 213 25.03 5.63 -3.65
C ARG A 213 24.96 6.89 -2.81
N ALA A 214 24.69 6.74 -1.53
CA ALA A 214 24.73 7.84 -0.57
C ALA A 214 26.13 8.47 -0.48
N GLY A 215 26.17 9.77 -0.22
CA GLY A 215 27.39 10.58 -0.19
C GLY A 215 28.02 10.81 -1.57
N SER A 216 27.35 10.42 -2.65
CA SER A 216 27.85 10.56 -4.03
C SER A 216 26.99 11.51 -4.84
N GLY A 217 27.63 12.20 -5.80
CA GLY A 217 26.96 13.14 -6.70
C GLY A 217 27.09 12.73 -8.15
N TYR A 218 25.96 12.77 -8.86
CA TYR A 218 25.79 12.23 -10.20
C TYR A 218 25.46 13.34 -11.21
N PRO A 219 26.09 13.38 -12.40
CA PRO A 219 25.73 14.35 -13.44
C PRO A 219 24.27 14.20 -13.85
N VAL A 220 23.56 15.33 -13.92
CA VAL A 220 22.22 15.43 -14.50
C VAL A 220 22.39 15.61 -16.01
N LEU A 221 21.84 14.68 -16.79
CA LEU A 221 21.92 14.66 -18.25
C LEU A 221 20.74 15.38 -18.89
N ALA A 222 19.55 15.24 -18.30
CA ALA A 222 18.33 15.89 -18.76
C ALA A 222 17.35 16.09 -17.59
N HIS A 223 16.44 17.04 -17.74
CA HIS A 223 15.35 17.26 -16.80
C HIS A 223 14.07 17.69 -17.52
N GLY A 224 12.92 17.35 -16.93
CA GLY A 224 11.62 17.87 -17.35
C GLY A 224 11.36 19.29 -16.81
N ALA A 225 10.15 19.79 -17.04
CA ALA A 225 9.66 20.98 -16.36
C ALA A 225 9.10 20.62 -14.98
N PRO A 226 9.25 21.48 -13.95
CA PRO A 226 8.60 21.26 -12.66
C PRO A 226 7.08 21.14 -12.80
N THR A 227 6.50 20.11 -12.22
CA THR A 227 5.04 19.96 -12.11
C THR A 227 4.63 20.33 -10.68
N VAL A 228 3.94 21.47 -10.54
CA VAL A 228 3.55 22.00 -9.23
C VAL A 228 2.38 21.21 -8.63
N LEU A 229 2.48 20.97 -7.33
CA LEU A 229 1.51 20.30 -6.47
C LEU A 229 1.12 21.30 -5.36
N ASP A 230 0.11 22.12 -5.62
CA ASP A 230 -0.38 23.12 -4.67
C ASP A 230 -1.69 22.68 -4.01
N GLU A 231 -1.68 22.59 -2.69
CA GLU A 231 -2.85 22.32 -1.87
C GLU A 231 -3.10 23.45 -0.90
N ARG A 232 -4.32 24.01 -0.93
CA ARG A 232 -4.79 25.01 0.05
C ARG A 232 -3.73 26.06 0.34
N TRP A 233 -2.98 26.49 -0.69
CA TRP A 233 -1.81 27.36 -0.54
C TRP A 233 -2.15 28.72 0.07
N TRP A 234 -3.44 29.08 0.02
CA TRP A 234 -4.04 30.25 0.66
C TRP A 234 -4.28 30.08 2.18
N THR A 235 -3.95 28.92 2.76
CA THR A 235 -4.11 28.60 4.19
C THR A 235 -2.76 28.29 4.85
N PRO A 236 -2.59 28.53 6.16
CA PRO A 236 -1.36 28.19 6.89
C PRO A 236 -1.03 26.68 6.89
N GLY A 237 -2.02 25.82 6.71
CA GLY A 237 -1.85 24.36 6.57
C GLY A 237 -1.72 23.89 5.12
N GLY A 238 -1.56 24.81 4.18
CA GLY A 238 -1.37 24.51 2.77
C GLY A 238 -0.07 23.76 2.52
N THR A 239 -0.09 22.86 1.55
CA THR A 239 1.11 22.16 1.10
C THR A 239 1.48 22.67 -0.28
N ARG A 240 2.71 23.14 -0.46
CA ARG A 240 3.31 23.40 -1.77
C ARG A 240 4.43 22.41 -2.02
N ALA A 241 4.37 21.73 -3.15
CA ALA A 241 5.39 20.82 -3.60
C ALA A 241 5.57 20.92 -5.12
N ALA A 242 6.64 20.34 -5.63
CA ALA A 242 6.83 20.23 -7.07
C ALA A 242 7.56 18.94 -7.42
N ARG A 243 7.15 18.30 -8.51
CA ARG A 243 7.83 17.14 -9.08
C ARG A 243 8.80 17.55 -10.17
N LEU A 244 9.93 16.88 -10.25
CA LEU A 244 10.88 17.03 -11.33
C LEU A 244 11.38 15.67 -11.78
N GLN A 245 11.19 15.36 -13.06
CA GLN A 245 11.81 14.20 -13.70
C GLN A 245 13.24 14.55 -14.08
N LEU A 246 14.18 13.65 -13.79
CA LEU A 246 15.61 13.81 -14.02
C LEU A 246 16.15 12.55 -14.67
N VAL A 247 17.10 12.71 -15.59
CA VAL A 247 17.97 11.63 -16.06
C VAL A 247 19.36 11.92 -15.53
N VAL A 248 19.97 10.96 -14.83
CA VAL A 248 21.31 11.07 -14.27
C VAL A 248 22.22 9.98 -14.79
N ARG A 249 23.52 10.24 -14.84
CA ARG A 249 24.53 9.21 -15.14
C ARG A 249 24.95 8.52 -13.85
N ALA A 250 24.54 7.27 -13.66
CA ALA A 250 24.88 6.48 -12.48
C ALA A 250 26.35 6.04 -12.46
N ALA A 251 26.80 5.46 -11.33
CA ALA A 251 28.18 5.00 -11.18
C ALA A 251 28.57 3.88 -12.17
N SER A 252 27.60 3.11 -12.66
CA SER A 252 27.78 2.08 -13.71
C SER A 252 27.94 2.66 -15.12
N ALA A 253 27.92 3.99 -15.26
CA ALA A 253 27.79 4.72 -16.53
C ALA A 253 26.45 4.53 -17.27
N GLU A 254 25.50 3.81 -16.67
CA GLU A 254 24.12 3.72 -17.14
C GLU A 254 23.35 5.02 -16.88
N GLU A 255 22.36 5.28 -17.73
CA GLU A 255 21.43 6.38 -17.54
C GLU A 255 20.27 5.92 -16.67
N THR A 256 20.06 6.65 -15.57
CA THR A 256 19.03 6.34 -14.59
C THR A 256 18.06 7.50 -14.53
N ALA A 257 16.77 7.23 -14.80
CA ALA A 257 15.73 8.22 -14.63
C ALA A 257 15.15 8.16 -13.21
N VAL A 258 14.98 9.32 -12.58
CA VAL A 258 14.40 9.46 -11.23
C VAL A 258 13.32 10.53 -11.21
N LEU A 259 12.38 10.39 -10.28
CA LEU A 259 11.37 11.40 -9.98
C LEU A 259 11.70 12.04 -8.62
N ALA A 260 12.07 13.31 -8.64
CA ALA A 260 12.32 14.09 -7.44
C ALA A 260 11.06 14.88 -7.02
N LEU A 261 10.87 15.03 -5.72
CA LEU A 261 9.82 15.81 -5.09
C LEU A 261 10.46 16.90 -4.23
N SER A 262 10.20 18.16 -4.58
CA SER A 262 10.57 19.32 -3.78
C SER A 262 9.47 19.68 -2.80
N ARG A 263 9.85 19.94 -1.54
CA ARG A 263 9.00 20.56 -0.51
C ARG A 263 9.85 21.55 0.27
N THR A 264 9.34 22.77 0.46
CA THR A 264 9.99 23.81 1.28
C THR A 264 11.48 24.06 0.94
N GLY A 265 11.86 23.89 -0.33
CA GLY A 265 13.24 24.07 -0.82
C GLY A 265 14.12 22.82 -0.76
N ASP A 266 13.69 21.78 -0.05
CA ASP A 266 14.39 20.49 0.03
C ASP A 266 13.93 19.54 -1.06
N TRP A 267 14.81 18.61 -1.46
CA TRP A 267 14.51 17.58 -2.45
C TRP A 267 14.57 16.18 -1.84
N THR A 268 13.63 15.35 -2.27
CA THR A 268 13.61 13.91 -1.98
C THR A 268 13.32 13.13 -3.25
N LEU A 269 13.67 11.85 -3.32
CA LEU A 269 13.29 10.98 -4.44
C LEU A 269 11.96 10.29 -4.14
N GLU A 270 10.96 10.54 -4.98
CA GLU A 270 9.64 9.91 -4.92
C GLU A 270 9.63 8.57 -5.66
N GLY A 271 10.40 8.43 -6.74
CA GLY A 271 10.49 7.18 -7.48
C GLY A 271 11.68 7.06 -8.42
N LEU A 272 11.87 5.85 -8.92
CA LEU A 272 12.92 5.42 -9.86
C LEU A 272 12.26 4.69 -11.03
N TYR A 273 12.65 5.07 -12.24
CA TYR A 273 12.24 4.39 -13.48
C TYR A 273 13.24 3.26 -13.77
N ASP A 274 12.75 2.14 -14.30
CA ASP A 274 13.55 0.99 -14.74
C ASP A 274 13.66 0.91 -16.27
#